data_AF-A0A150PHI0-F1
#
_entry.id   AF-A0A150PHI0-F1
#
_cell.length_a   1.000
_cell.length_b   1.000
_cell.length_c   1.000
_cell.angle_alpha   90.00
_cell.angle_beta   90.00
_cell.angle_gamma   90.00
#
_symmetry.space_group_name_H-M   'P 1'
#
loop_
_entity.id
_entity.type
_entity.pdbx_description
1 polymer ?
#
loop_
_entity_poly.entity_id
_entity_poly.type
_entity_poly.pdbx_seq_one_letter_code
_entity_poly.pdbx_strand_id
1 'polypeptide(L)'
;MKRSVFARMCGAVAVVGAALAAPLCGCGQSAPPVTNDEGDASAPPEPVTLFPDAPPLPGETECKVVIRTGIPVPSAIHVPACTPVQYATNPPSGGDHWGSWAEYKRYEAEVPRELYVHNLEHGAIVLAYRCPASGCAEVTAMLEEVRTEAASDPRCLTLSGGPEARLVMTPDSALDTPIAAAAWGATYTATCLDKASLSRFVADNYARGPEDTCSGASAVDVDRPDGGAPDCDGALPDDGAPDASAGTAGGGVP
;
A
#
# COMPACT_ATOMS: atom_id res chain seq x y z
N MET A 1 33.89 -31.29 -38.88
CA MET A 1 35.04 -30.50 -38.36
C MET A 1 35.45 -29.47 -39.41
N LYS A 2 35.84 -28.26 -38.95
CA LYS A 2 36.19 -27.01 -39.69
C LYS A 2 34.98 -26.06 -39.86
N ARG A 3 34.70 -25.16 -38.91
CA ARG A 3 35.35 -23.87 -38.51
C ARG A 3 35.06 -22.72 -39.47
N SER A 4 34.31 -21.74 -38.94
CA SER A 4 33.96 -20.42 -39.47
C SER A 4 35.17 -19.50 -39.69
N VAL A 5 35.02 -18.52 -40.59
CA VAL A 5 35.71 -17.22 -40.50
C VAL A 5 34.75 -16.09 -40.89
N PHE A 6 34.76 -15.05 -40.04
CA PHE A 6 34.05 -13.78 -40.09
C PHE A 6 34.60 -12.81 -41.15
N ALA A 7 33.77 -11.90 -41.64
CA ALA A 7 34.21 -10.61 -42.19
C ALA A 7 33.44 -9.47 -41.51
N ARG A 8 34.17 -8.62 -40.77
CA ARG A 8 33.73 -7.34 -40.20
C ARG A 8 34.25 -6.22 -41.11
N MET A 9 33.40 -5.26 -41.46
CA MET A 9 33.76 -4.07 -42.22
C MET A 9 33.71 -2.85 -41.28
N CYS A 10 34.86 -2.20 -41.06
CA CYS A 10 34.98 -0.94 -40.33
C CYS A 10 34.88 0.23 -41.30
N GLY A 11 33.95 1.15 -41.07
CA GLY A 11 33.90 2.46 -41.70
C GLY A 11 34.49 3.52 -40.77
N ALA A 12 35.48 4.26 -41.25
CA ALA A 12 36.08 5.41 -40.58
C ALA A 12 35.34 6.70 -40.96
N VAL A 13 35.11 7.60 -40.00
CA VAL A 13 34.66 8.99 -40.24
C VAL A 13 35.66 9.94 -39.61
N ALA A 14 36.13 10.89 -40.41
CA ALA A 14 37.18 11.85 -40.11
C ALA A 14 36.66 13.05 -39.30
N VAL A 15 37.50 13.55 -38.38
CA VAL A 15 37.31 14.79 -37.63
C VAL A 15 38.13 15.89 -38.30
N VAL A 16 37.50 17.04 -38.59
CA VAL A 16 38.19 18.29 -38.98
C VAL A 16 37.73 19.39 -38.04
N GLY A 17 38.67 19.99 -37.32
CA GLY A 17 38.47 21.20 -36.53
C GLY A 17 39.00 22.44 -37.25
N ALA A 18 38.45 23.60 -36.92
CA ALA A 18 39.12 24.89 -37.06
C ALA A 18 38.48 25.92 -36.12
N ALA A 19 39.34 26.60 -35.35
CA ALA A 19 39.01 27.68 -34.42
C ALA A 19 39.05 29.05 -35.10
N LEU A 20 38.26 30.01 -34.61
CA LEU A 20 38.41 31.45 -34.86
C LEU A 20 38.05 32.22 -33.57
N ALA A 21 38.78 33.31 -33.29
CA ALA A 21 38.77 34.05 -32.04
C ALA A 21 38.37 35.54 -32.22
N ALA A 22 37.85 36.09 -31.09
CA ALA A 22 37.75 37.51 -30.64
C ALA A 22 36.61 38.41 -31.21
N PRO A 23 36.17 39.51 -30.54
CA PRO A 23 36.60 40.13 -29.26
C PRO A 23 35.46 40.51 -28.26
N LEU A 24 35.85 41.21 -27.18
CA LEU A 24 35.15 41.66 -25.95
C LEU A 24 33.94 42.62 -26.12
N CYS A 25 32.96 42.49 -25.22
CA CYS A 25 32.15 43.59 -24.66
C CYS A 25 31.61 43.18 -23.28
N GLY A 26 31.78 44.04 -22.26
CA GLY A 26 31.24 43.84 -20.92
C GLY A 26 29.80 44.32 -20.76
N CYS A 27 29.15 43.89 -19.68
CA CYS A 27 28.29 44.69 -18.79
C CYS A 27 27.81 43.79 -17.65
N GLY A 28 28.03 44.22 -16.41
CA GLY A 28 27.53 43.57 -15.22
C GLY A 28 26.02 43.56 -15.18
N GLN A 29 25.45 42.43 -14.77
CA GLN A 29 24.10 42.34 -14.27
C GLN A 29 24.18 41.56 -12.97
N SER A 30 23.88 42.25 -11.87
CA SER A 30 23.62 41.64 -10.59
C SER A 30 22.57 40.56 -10.78
N ALA A 31 22.92 39.31 -10.52
CA ALA A 31 21.94 38.25 -10.41
C ALA A 31 20.97 38.64 -9.28
N PRO A 32 19.64 38.55 -9.48
CA PRO A 32 18.71 38.64 -8.37
C PRO A 32 19.06 37.53 -7.37
N PRO A 33 18.82 37.74 -6.06
CA PRO A 33 19.03 36.66 -5.10
C PRO A 33 18.18 35.48 -5.54
N VAL A 34 18.83 34.35 -5.80
CA VAL A 34 18.18 33.04 -5.74
C VAL A 34 17.65 32.94 -4.31
N THR A 35 16.37 33.23 -4.13
CA THR A 35 15.65 32.75 -2.96
C THR A 35 15.64 31.25 -3.12
N ASN A 36 16.54 30.58 -2.40
CA ASN A 36 16.37 29.18 -2.09
C ASN A 36 15.08 29.13 -1.29
N ASP A 37 13.96 28.90 -1.97
CA ASP A 37 12.77 28.37 -1.36
C ASP A 37 13.15 26.93 -0.98
N GLU A 38 13.88 26.82 0.14
CA GLU A 38 14.03 25.57 0.87
C GLU A 38 12.63 25.25 1.40
N GLY A 39 11.79 24.72 0.50
CA GLY A 39 10.53 24.12 0.89
C GLY A 39 10.82 23.15 2.01
N ASP A 40 10.14 23.35 3.14
CA ASP A 40 10.28 22.55 4.34
C ASP A 40 10.11 21.07 3.98
N ALA A 41 11.23 20.37 3.83
CA ALA A 41 11.27 18.94 3.48
C ALA A 41 10.69 18.05 4.59
N SER A 42 10.15 18.65 5.65
CA SER A 42 9.51 18.00 6.79
C SER A 42 7.99 17.86 6.62
N ALA A 43 7.36 18.58 5.68
CA ALA A 43 5.92 18.46 5.43
C ALA A 43 5.61 17.20 4.61
N PRO A 44 4.58 16.40 4.97
CA PRO A 44 4.11 15.30 4.14
C PRO A 44 3.74 15.82 2.74
N PRO A 45 3.95 15.04 1.67
CA PRO A 45 3.60 15.49 0.34
C PRO A 45 2.08 15.69 0.24
N GLU A 46 1.68 16.74 -0.47
CA GLU A 46 0.28 17.06 -0.68
C GLU A 46 -0.45 15.94 -1.45
N PRO A 47 -1.74 15.68 -1.14
CA PRO A 47 -2.54 14.72 -1.89
C PRO A 47 -2.66 15.09 -3.37
N VAL A 48 -2.47 14.12 -4.25
CA VAL A 48 -2.77 14.25 -5.68
C VAL A 48 -4.25 13.92 -5.89
N THR A 49 -4.99 14.84 -6.49
CA THR A 49 -6.40 14.62 -6.87
C THR A 49 -6.54 14.60 -8.39
N LEU A 50 -7.16 13.55 -8.92
CA LEU A 50 -7.46 13.40 -10.35
C LEU A 50 -8.97 13.39 -10.56
N PHE A 51 -9.40 13.86 -11.73
CA PHE A 51 -10.78 13.78 -12.21
C PHE A 51 -10.80 13.06 -13.57
N PRO A 52 -10.73 11.71 -13.58
CA PRO A 52 -10.76 10.95 -14.82
C PRO A 52 -12.06 11.18 -15.61
N ASP A 53 -12.00 11.03 -16.93
CA ASP A 53 -13.18 11.07 -17.81
C ASP A 53 -13.89 9.70 -17.79
N ALA A 54 -14.48 9.37 -16.65
CA ALA A 54 -15.27 8.17 -16.43
C ALA A 54 -16.54 8.51 -15.64
N PRO A 55 -17.64 7.76 -15.81
CA PRO A 55 -18.84 7.97 -14.99
C PRO A 55 -18.55 7.64 -13.51
N PRO A 56 -19.11 8.41 -12.55
CA PRO A 56 -19.07 8.03 -11.14
C PRO A 56 -19.82 6.70 -10.91
N LEU A 57 -19.34 5.91 -9.96
CA LEU A 57 -20.03 4.70 -9.52
C LEU A 57 -21.35 5.05 -8.81
N PRO A 58 -22.33 4.12 -8.76
CA PRO A 58 -23.61 4.38 -8.12
C PRO A 58 -23.46 4.79 -6.65
N GLY A 59 -24.02 5.96 -6.32
CA GLY A 59 -23.90 6.59 -4.99
C GLY A 59 -22.93 7.77 -4.96
N GLU A 60 -22.08 7.92 -5.98
CA GLU A 60 -21.08 8.98 -6.08
C GLU A 60 -21.53 10.10 -7.01
N THR A 61 -21.09 11.33 -6.75
CA THR A 61 -21.52 12.53 -7.50
C THR A 61 -20.55 12.93 -8.61
N GLU A 62 -19.30 12.52 -8.51
CA GLU A 62 -18.22 12.87 -9.44
C GLU A 62 -17.20 11.72 -9.52
N CYS A 63 -16.50 11.61 -10.65
CA CYS A 63 -15.35 10.73 -10.78
C CYS A 63 -14.11 11.42 -10.22
N LYS A 64 -13.65 10.93 -9.06
CA LYS A 64 -12.55 11.50 -8.30
C LYS A 64 -11.64 10.38 -7.81
N VAL A 65 -10.34 10.59 -8.01
CA VAL A 65 -9.28 9.75 -7.48
C VAL A 65 -8.44 10.61 -6.56
N VAL A 66 -8.14 10.13 -5.36
CA VAL A 66 -7.25 10.80 -4.40
C VAL A 66 -6.11 9.85 -4.06
N ILE A 67 -4.88 10.31 -4.25
CA ILE A 67 -3.65 9.58 -3.95
C ILE A 67 -2.89 10.36 -2.89
N ARG A 68 -2.53 9.68 -1.81
CA ARG A 68 -1.67 10.22 -0.75
C ARG A 68 -0.47 9.31 -0.61
N THR A 69 0.72 9.90 -0.54
CA THR A 69 1.98 9.19 -0.32
C THR A 69 2.74 9.86 0.82
N GLY A 70 3.83 9.26 1.29
CA GLY A 70 4.64 9.85 2.36
C GLY A 70 3.87 10.11 3.65
N ILE A 71 2.80 9.35 3.90
CA ILE A 71 2.00 9.44 5.13
C ILE A 71 2.90 8.94 6.27
N PRO A 72 3.15 9.74 7.32
CA PRO A 72 3.95 9.29 8.44
C PRO A 72 3.30 8.09 9.15
N VAL A 73 4.07 7.02 9.32
CA VAL A 73 3.65 5.85 10.10
C VAL A 73 4.52 5.79 11.36
N PRO A 74 4.06 6.35 12.50
CA PRO A 74 4.89 6.56 13.68
C PRO A 74 5.15 5.27 14.49
N SER A 75 4.39 4.20 14.25
CA SER A 75 4.52 2.92 14.94
C SER A 75 4.22 1.75 14.01
N ALA A 76 4.76 0.58 14.37
CA ALA A 76 4.59 -0.69 13.66
C ALA A 76 4.67 -1.85 14.67
N ILE A 77 4.02 -1.69 15.83
CA ILE A 77 4.11 -2.69 16.90
C ILE A 77 3.15 -3.84 16.59
N HIS A 78 3.67 -5.07 16.65
CA HIS A 78 2.84 -6.28 16.64
C HIS A 78 2.08 -6.38 17.97
N VAL A 79 0.76 -6.20 17.91
CA VAL A 79 -0.15 -6.35 19.06
C VAL A 79 -0.76 -7.76 19.08
N PRO A 80 -1.26 -8.23 20.24
CA PRO A 80 -1.94 -9.52 20.32
C PRO A 80 -3.11 -9.61 19.33
N ALA A 81 -3.33 -10.80 18.77
CA ALA A 81 -4.48 -11.06 17.92
C ALA A 81 -5.80 -10.66 18.62
N CYS A 82 -6.78 -10.22 17.84
CA CYS A 82 -8.06 -9.67 18.31
C CYS A 82 -7.96 -8.37 19.11
N THR A 83 -6.78 -7.74 19.21
CA THR A 83 -6.66 -6.36 19.72
C THR A 83 -7.15 -5.41 18.63
N PRO A 84 -8.18 -4.59 18.87
CA PRO A 84 -8.63 -3.61 17.88
C PRO A 84 -7.62 -2.47 17.75
N VAL A 85 -7.34 -2.05 16.51
CA VAL A 85 -6.45 -0.92 16.23
C VAL A 85 -7.20 0.21 15.52
N GLN A 86 -6.95 1.44 15.96
CA GLN A 86 -7.46 2.64 15.30
C GLN A 86 -6.41 3.18 14.34
N TYR A 87 -6.77 3.28 13.06
CA TYR A 87 -5.88 3.76 12.01
C TYR A 87 -6.15 5.21 11.65
N ALA A 88 -5.08 5.93 11.29
CA ALA A 88 -5.16 7.35 10.92
C ALA A 88 -5.71 7.59 9.50
N THR A 89 -5.80 6.55 8.68
CA THR A 89 -6.20 6.62 7.27
C THR A 89 -7.27 5.59 6.94
N ASN A 90 -8.03 5.84 5.88
CA ASN A 90 -9.02 4.91 5.32
C ASN A 90 -8.80 4.79 3.80
N PRO A 91 -8.28 3.66 3.28
CA PRO A 91 -7.88 2.47 4.02
C PRO A 91 -6.67 2.74 4.96
N PRO A 92 -6.47 1.93 6.01
CA PRO A 92 -5.24 1.90 6.78
C PRO A 92 -4.01 1.76 5.88
N SER A 93 -3.00 2.60 6.11
CA SER A 93 -1.74 2.58 5.35
C SER A 93 -0.52 2.27 6.23
N GLY A 94 -0.73 1.71 7.42
CA GLY A 94 0.32 1.46 8.41
C GLY A 94 -0.12 1.75 9.83
N GLY A 95 0.71 1.39 10.79
CA GLY A 95 0.44 1.50 12.22
C GLY A 95 0.66 0.16 12.92
N ASP A 96 0.24 0.09 14.17
CA ASP A 96 0.22 -1.16 14.94
C ASP A 96 -0.73 -2.17 14.30
N HIS A 97 -0.44 -3.47 14.43
CA HIS A 97 -1.15 -4.52 13.71
C HIS A 97 -0.91 -5.89 14.33
N TRP A 98 -1.64 -6.93 13.91
CA TRP A 98 -1.46 -8.28 14.48
C TRP A 98 -0.18 -8.93 13.97
N GLY A 99 0.41 -9.84 14.75
CA GLY A 99 1.64 -10.55 14.35
C GLY A 99 1.48 -11.57 13.21
N SER A 100 0.25 -11.86 12.77
CA SER A 100 -0.04 -12.64 11.57
C SER A 100 -0.51 -11.73 10.43
N TRP A 101 -0.38 -12.19 9.19
CA TRP A 101 -0.83 -11.47 8.00
C TRP A 101 -1.74 -12.34 7.14
N ALA A 102 -2.52 -11.75 6.24
CA ALA A 102 -3.35 -12.54 5.33
C ALA A 102 -2.48 -13.18 4.23
N GLU A 103 -2.79 -14.39 3.77
CA GLU A 103 -2.21 -14.93 2.53
C GLU A 103 -2.39 -13.94 1.36
N TYR A 104 -1.41 -13.88 0.46
CA TYR A 104 -1.42 -12.97 -0.69
C TYR A 104 -2.33 -13.50 -1.80
N LYS A 105 -3.63 -13.24 -1.66
CA LYS A 105 -4.65 -13.68 -2.61
C LYS A 105 -5.86 -12.74 -2.63
N ARG A 106 -6.86 -13.11 -3.44
CA ARG A 106 -8.21 -12.58 -3.35
C ARG A 106 -8.99 -13.29 -2.25
N TYR A 107 -9.75 -12.52 -1.50
CA TYR A 107 -10.66 -12.97 -0.46
C TYR A 107 -12.12 -12.69 -0.83
N GLU A 108 -12.98 -13.61 -0.41
CA GLU A 108 -14.43 -13.43 -0.46
C GLU A 108 -14.96 -12.86 0.88
N ALA A 109 -14.31 -13.21 1.99
CA ALA A 109 -14.54 -12.58 3.30
C ALA A 109 -13.73 -11.28 3.48
N GLU A 110 -14.26 -10.38 4.32
CA GLU A 110 -13.53 -9.18 4.73
C GLU A 110 -12.33 -9.58 5.59
N VAL A 111 -11.14 -9.21 5.13
CA VAL A 111 -9.89 -9.43 5.87
C VAL A 111 -9.82 -8.38 6.97
N PRO A 112 -9.68 -8.78 8.26
CA PRO A 112 -9.40 -7.84 9.34
C PRO A 112 -8.28 -6.85 8.99
N ARG A 113 -8.53 -5.58 9.25
CA ARG A 113 -7.62 -4.48 8.88
C ARG A 113 -6.23 -4.67 9.48
N GLU A 114 -6.16 -5.20 10.70
CA GLU A 114 -4.93 -5.53 11.40
C GLU A 114 -4.11 -6.64 10.72
N LEU A 115 -4.75 -7.60 10.03
CA LEU A 115 -4.02 -8.59 9.24
C LEU A 115 -3.43 -7.96 7.98
N TYR A 116 -4.21 -7.16 7.26
CA TYR A 116 -3.72 -6.60 6.01
C TYR A 116 -2.75 -5.45 6.19
N VAL A 117 -2.77 -4.73 7.33
CA VAL A 117 -1.71 -3.76 7.65
C VAL A 117 -0.35 -4.45 7.83
N HIS A 118 -0.31 -5.68 8.36
CA HIS A 118 0.91 -6.48 8.36
C HIS A 118 1.36 -6.82 6.93
N ASN A 119 0.42 -7.14 6.02
CA ASN A 119 0.79 -7.31 4.61
C ASN A 119 1.46 -6.04 4.04
N LEU A 120 0.98 -4.84 4.40
CA LEU A 120 1.59 -3.58 3.98
C LEU A 120 3.02 -3.43 4.56
N GLU A 121 3.24 -3.84 5.81
CA GLU A 121 4.57 -3.85 6.44
C GLU A 121 5.57 -4.66 5.60
N HIS A 122 5.11 -5.81 5.09
CA HIS A 122 5.86 -6.70 4.20
C HIS A 122 5.97 -6.22 2.73
N GLY A 123 5.50 -5.01 2.44
CA GLY A 123 5.57 -4.40 1.11
C GLY A 123 4.50 -4.87 0.14
N ALA A 124 3.40 -5.43 0.63
CA ALA A 124 2.25 -5.75 -0.20
C ALA A 124 1.47 -4.50 -0.64
N ILE A 125 0.62 -4.71 -1.64
CA ILE A 125 -0.50 -3.81 -1.92
C ILE A 125 -1.80 -4.50 -1.54
N VAL A 126 -2.65 -3.79 -0.81
CA VAL A 126 -4.02 -4.22 -0.51
C VAL A 126 -4.96 -3.47 -1.44
N LEU A 127 -5.72 -4.22 -2.24
CA LEU A 127 -6.79 -3.75 -3.11
C LEU A 127 -8.12 -3.98 -2.39
N ALA A 128 -8.65 -2.93 -1.76
CA ALA A 128 -9.86 -3.00 -0.94
C ALA A 128 -11.07 -2.41 -1.68
N TYR A 129 -12.26 -2.95 -1.44
CA TYR A 129 -13.48 -2.45 -2.08
C TYR A 129 -14.71 -2.52 -1.18
N ARG A 130 -15.60 -1.53 -1.36
CA ARG A 130 -16.95 -1.55 -0.81
C ARG A 130 -17.93 -1.59 -1.98
N CYS A 131 -18.79 -2.62 -2.02
CA CYS A 131 -19.74 -2.75 -3.12
C CYS A 131 -20.64 -1.51 -3.21
N PRO A 132 -20.76 -0.88 -4.39
CA PRO A 132 -21.83 0.09 -4.63
C PRO A 132 -23.18 -0.61 -4.61
N ALA A 133 -24.27 0.15 -4.51
CA ALA A 133 -25.63 -0.39 -4.43
C ALA A 133 -26.02 -1.26 -5.65
N SER A 134 -25.35 -1.07 -6.79
CA SER A 134 -25.50 -1.86 -8.02
C SER A 134 -24.81 -3.22 -7.98
N GLY A 135 -24.04 -3.53 -6.93
CA GLY A 135 -23.22 -4.73 -6.81
C GLY A 135 -21.76 -4.52 -7.20
N CYS A 136 -20.95 -5.55 -6.94
CA CYS A 136 -19.49 -5.47 -6.96
C CYS A 136 -18.82 -5.88 -8.29
N ALA A 137 -19.58 -6.31 -9.31
CA ALA A 137 -19.03 -7.02 -10.46
C ALA A 137 -17.97 -6.19 -11.21
N GLU A 138 -18.28 -4.94 -11.57
CA GLU A 138 -17.35 -4.10 -12.35
C GLU A 138 -16.12 -3.68 -11.52
N VAL A 139 -16.32 -3.34 -10.24
CA VAL A 139 -15.24 -3.00 -9.31
C VAL A 139 -14.28 -4.17 -9.13
N THR A 140 -14.81 -5.35 -8.78
CA THR A 140 -14.00 -6.53 -8.56
C THR A 140 -13.32 -7.02 -9.83
N ALA A 141 -13.94 -6.87 -11.00
CA ALA A 141 -13.30 -7.18 -12.28
C ALA A 141 -12.09 -6.26 -12.55
N MET A 142 -12.23 -4.95 -12.35
CA MET A 142 -11.11 -4.02 -12.51
C MET A 142 -9.97 -4.32 -11.53
N LEU A 143 -10.28 -4.59 -10.26
CA LEU A 143 -9.27 -4.93 -9.26
C LEU A 143 -8.55 -6.26 -9.58
N GLU A 144 -9.29 -7.25 -10.09
CA GLU A 144 -8.74 -8.53 -10.55
C GLU A 144 -7.76 -8.35 -11.70
N GLU A 145 -8.09 -7.50 -12.67
CA GLU A 145 -7.21 -7.16 -13.78
C GLU A 145 -5.91 -6.51 -13.28
N VAL A 146 -6.01 -5.50 -12.40
CA VAL A 146 -4.83 -4.86 -11.81
C VAL A 146 -3.99 -5.86 -11.02
N ARG A 147 -4.62 -6.73 -10.22
CA ARG A 147 -3.91 -7.76 -9.44
C ARG A 147 -3.13 -8.70 -10.36
N THR A 148 -3.77 -9.17 -11.42
CA THR A 148 -3.19 -10.13 -12.36
C THR A 148 -2.05 -9.50 -13.16
N GLU A 149 -2.19 -8.24 -13.58
CA GLU A 149 -1.13 -7.50 -14.29
C GLU A 149 0.11 -7.26 -13.41
N ALA A 150 -0.09 -7.11 -12.09
CA ALA A 150 0.98 -6.93 -11.12
C ALA A 150 1.56 -8.26 -10.58
N ALA A 151 1.04 -9.42 -11.00
CA ALA A 151 1.41 -10.75 -10.51
C ALA A 151 2.75 -11.25 -11.06
N SER A 152 3.84 -10.55 -10.75
CA SER A 152 5.18 -10.93 -11.16
C SER A 152 6.22 -10.33 -10.21
N ASP A 153 6.36 -10.92 -9.02
CA ASP A 153 7.44 -10.59 -8.06
C ASP A 153 8.61 -11.56 -8.23
N PRO A 154 9.70 -11.17 -8.92
CA PRO A 154 10.81 -12.07 -9.17
C PRO A 154 11.50 -12.54 -7.90
N ARG A 155 11.42 -11.79 -6.80
CA ARG A 155 12.03 -12.19 -5.52
C ARG A 155 11.22 -13.32 -4.90
N CYS A 156 9.91 -13.13 -4.79
CA CYS A 156 9.04 -14.15 -4.20
C CYS A 156 8.99 -15.43 -5.04
N LEU A 157 9.03 -15.33 -6.37
CA LEU A 157 9.06 -16.48 -7.28
C LEU A 157 10.33 -17.36 -7.14
N THR A 158 11.41 -16.84 -6.58
CA THR A 158 12.63 -17.63 -6.32
C THR A 158 12.56 -18.44 -5.02
N LEU A 159 11.59 -18.14 -4.15
CA LEU A 159 11.38 -18.89 -2.91
C LEU A 159 10.43 -20.05 -3.17
N SER A 160 10.84 -21.25 -2.74
CA SER A 160 9.95 -22.42 -2.79
C SER A 160 8.74 -22.16 -1.90
N GLY A 161 7.54 -22.15 -2.50
CA GLY A 161 6.29 -21.82 -1.80
C GLY A 161 6.05 -20.33 -1.59
N GLY A 162 6.84 -19.44 -2.22
CA GLY A 162 6.57 -18.00 -2.24
C GLY A 162 5.37 -17.64 -3.12
N PRO A 163 4.74 -16.47 -2.88
CA PRO A 163 3.61 -16.01 -3.69
C PRO A 163 4.06 -15.52 -5.08
N GLU A 164 3.14 -15.47 -6.04
CA GLU A 164 3.38 -14.85 -7.36
C GLU A 164 3.58 -13.33 -7.25
N ALA A 165 2.86 -12.71 -6.32
CA ALA A 165 3.02 -11.32 -5.90
C ALA A 165 2.42 -11.10 -4.51
N ARG A 166 2.89 -10.06 -3.83
CA ARG A 166 2.38 -9.59 -2.53
C ARG A 166 1.18 -8.68 -2.75
N LEU A 167 0.07 -9.29 -3.14
CA LEU A 167 -1.19 -8.61 -3.41
C LEU A 167 -2.30 -9.26 -2.60
N VAL A 168 -3.05 -8.46 -1.86
CA VAL A 168 -4.29 -8.86 -1.19
C VAL A 168 -5.43 -8.14 -1.87
N MET A 169 -6.52 -8.84 -2.18
CA MET A 169 -7.77 -8.22 -2.62
C MET A 169 -8.88 -8.62 -1.66
N THR A 170 -9.58 -7.66 -1.06
CA THR A 170 -10.56 -7.94 0.00
C THR A 170 -11.74 -6.96 -0.03
N PRO A 171 -12.97 -7.40 0.27
CA PRO A 171 -14.02 -6.46 0.63
C PRO A 171 -13.66 -5.75 1.94
N ASP A 172 -14.03 -4.48 2.06
CA ASP A 172 -13.88 -3.70 3.30
C ASP A 172 -15.09 -2.77 3.42
N SER A 173 -15.99 -3.12 4.35
CA SER A 173 -17.26 -2.43 4.54
C SER A 173 -17.11 -1.05 5.17
N ALA A 174 -15.96 -0.76 5.79
CA ALA A 174 -15.67 0.50 6.46
C ALA A 174 -14.99 1.54 5.55
N LEU A 175 -14.82 1.27 4.25
CA LEU A 175 -14.28 2.23 3.29
C LEU A 175 -15.26 3.39 3.01
N ASP A 176 -14.72 4.60 2.95
CA ASP A 176 -15.49 5.79 2.56
C ASP A 176 -15.86 5.76 1.06
N THR A 177 -14.95 5.29 0.20
CA THR A 177 -15.14 5.19 -1.25
C THR A 177 -15.33 3.74 -1.73
N PRO A 178 -15.97 3.50 -2.88
CA PRO A 178 -16.18 2.15 -3.40
C PRO A 178 -14.88 1.39 -3.72
N ILE A 179 -13.84 2.10 -4.14
CA ILE A 179 -12.53 1.54 -4.49
C ILE A 179 -11.47 2.17 -3.61
N ALA A 180 -10.59 1.34 -3.08
CA ALA A 180 -9.41 1.78 -2.36
C ALA A 180 -8.20 0.86 -2.63
N ALA A 181 -7.00 1.42 -2.47
CA ALA A 181 -5.80 0.61 -2.33
C ALA A 181 -4.88 1.21 -1.27
N ALA A 182 -4.12 0.36 -0.61
CA ALA A 182 -3.16 0.75 0.41
C ALA A 182 -1.78 0.14 0.14
N ALA A 183 -0.76 0.92 0.46
CA ALA A 183 0.63 0.51 0.62
C ALA A 183 1.14 1.11 1.93
N TRP A 184 2.29 0.67 2.44
CA TRP A 184 2.87 1.29 3.63
C TRP A 184 3.15 2.79 3.39
N GLY A 185 2.52 3.65 4.18
CA GLY A 185 2.59 5.11 4.05
C GLY A 185 1.90 5.70 2.81
N ALA A 186 1.02 4.96 2.13
CA ALA A 186 0.30 5.47 0.97
C ALA A 186 -1.13 4.92 0.83
N THR A 187 -2.04 5.76 0.32
CA THR A 187 -3.44 5.40 0.04
C THR A 187 -3.87 5.87 -1.34
N TYR A 188 -4.73 5.08 -1.97
CA TYR A 188 -5.49 5.41 -3.17
C TYR A 188 -6.98 5.25 -2.84
N THR A 189 -7.81 6.22 -3.20
CA THR A 189 -9.28 6.12 -3.07
C THR A 189 -9.93 6.61 -4.35
N ALA A 190 -10.94 5.91 -4.86
CA ALA A 190 -11.63 6.29 -6.09
C ALA A 190 -13.15 6.08 -6.02
N THR A 191 -13.87 7.02 -6.64
CA THR A 191 -15.33 7.01 -6.80
C THR A 191 -15.78 6.55 -8.19
N CYS A 192 -14.84 6.12 -9.04
CA CYS A 192 -15.06 5.67 -10.41
C CYS A 192 -14.03 4.60 -10.80
N LEU A 193 -14.30 3.91 -11.91
CA LEU A 193 -13.36 2.95 -12.48
C LEU A 193 -12.26 3.69 -13.25
N ASP A 194 -11.06 3.74 -12.69
CA ASP A 194 -9.87 4.25 -13.36
C ASP A 194 -8.68 3.30 -13.16
N LYS A 195 -8.65 2.25 -13.98
CA LYS A 195 -7.59 1.23 -13.95
C LYS A 195 -6.21 1.85 -14.13
N ALA A 196 -6.06 2.87 -14.97
CA ALA A 196 -4.75 3.41 -15.33
C ALA A 196 -4.06 4.05 -14.12
N SER A 197 -4.78 4.87 -13.35
CA SER A 197 -4.20 5.46 -12.13
C SER A 197 -4.03 4.45 -11.02
N LEU A 198 -4.91 3.45 -10.89
CA LEU A 198 -4.73 2.37 -9.91
C LEU A 198 -3.51 1.50 -10.23
N SER A 199 -3.33 1.05 -11.48
CA SER A 199 -2.13 0.31 -11.90
C SER A 199 -0.86 1.13 -11.67
N ARG A 200 -0.93 2.45 -11.87
CA ARG A 200 0.19 3.36 -11.55
C ARG A 200 0.49 3.39 -10.06
N PHE A 201 -0.52 3.51 -9.21
CA PHE A 201 -0.37 3.45 -7.75
C PHE A 201 0.29 2.14 -7.31
N VAL A 202 -0.17 1.00 -7.84
CA VAL A 202 0.44 -0.31 -7.57
C VAL A 202 1.90 -0.31 -7.98
N ALA A 203 2.22 0.06 -9.21
CA ALA A 203 3.60 0.06 -9.72
C ALA A 203 4.54 0.99 -8.92
N ASP A 204 4.04 2.15 -8.49
CA ASP A 204 4.85 3.12 -7.76
C ASP A 204 5.07 2.73 -6.29
N ASN A 205 4.19 1.93 -5.67
CA ASN A 205 4.24 1.64 -4.23
C ASN A 205 4.51 0.17 -3.87
N TYR A 206 4.49 -0.74 -4.84
CA TYR A 206 4.73 -2.16 -4.61
C TYR A 206 6.14 -2.40 -4.03
N ALA A 207 6.26 -3.31 -3.05
CA ALA A 207 7.50 -3.67 -2.37
C ALA A 207 8.22 -2.49 -1.67
N ARG A 208 7.45 -1.49 -1.19
CA ARG A 208 7.97 -0.33 -0.44
C ARG A 208 7.61 -0.32 1.05
N GLY A 209 7.29 -1.48 1.60
CA GLY A 209 7.13 -1.65 3.04
C GLY A 209 8.46 -1.51 3.78
N PRO A 210 8.45 -1.29 5.10
CA PRO A 210 9.65 -1.32 5.94
C PRO A 210 10.31 -2.71 5.95
N GLU A 211 9.54 -3.75 5.65
CA GLU A 211 10.03 -5.11 5.48
C GLU A 211 9.87 -5.59 4.02
N ASP A 212 10.68 -6.57 3.64
CA ASP A 212 10.67 -7.16 2.30
C ASP A 212 10.69 -8.69 2.42
N THR A 213 9.58 -9.27 2.87
CA THR A 213 9.40 -10.71 3.06
C THR A 213 8.38 -11.29 2.11
N CYS A 214 8.74 -12.46 1.57
CA CYS A 214 7.91 -13.28 0.70
C CYS A 214 7.49 -14.60 1.40
N SER A 215 7.80 -14.75 2.69
CA SER A 215 7.48 -15.96 3.45
C SER A 215 5.97 -16.06 3.70
N GLY A 216 5.44 -17.28 3.74
CA GLY A 216 4.07 -17.57 4.17
C GLY A 216 3.97 -18.13 5.60
N ALA A 217 5.05 -18.12 6.38
CA ALA A 217 5.13 -18.90 7.63
C ALA A 217 4.07 -18.55 8.70
N SER A 218 3.60 -17.29 8.76
CA SER A 218 2.48 -16.87 9.63
C SER A 218 1.34 -16.24 8.84
N ALA A 219 1.26 -16.57 7.54
CA ALA A 219 0.14 -16.18 6.70
C ALA A 219 -1.10 -16.98 7.12
N VAL A 220 -2.25 -16.32 7.19
CA VAL A 220 -3.54 -16.93 7.52
C VAL A 220 -4.54 -16.73 6.38
N ASP A 221 -5.44 -17.69 6.23
CA ASP A 221 -6.52 -17.66 5.25
C ASP A 221 -7.88 -17.43 5.95
N VAL A 222 -8.41 -16.21 5.84
CA VAL A 222 -9.70 -15.86 6.45
C VAL A 222 -10.91 -16.50 5.77
N ASP A 223 -10.78 -17.00 4.53
CA ASP A 223 -11.88 -17.69 3.83
C ASP A 223 -12.03 -19.14 4.30
N ARG A 224 -11.06 -19.66 5.07
CA ARG A 224 -10.99 -21.05 5.46
C ARG A 224 -11.15 -21.22 6.97
N PRO A 225 -12.06 -22.10 7.44
CA PRO A 225 -12.17 -22.41 8.86
C PRO A 225 -10.88 -22.99 9.46
N ASP A 226 -10.05 -23.66 8.65
CA ASP A 226 -8.75 -24.21 9.02
C ASP A 226 -7.57 -23.32 8.61
N GLY A 227 -7.84 -22.08 8.16
CA GLY A 227 -6.84 -21.15 7.64
C GLY A 227 -6.01 -20.42 8.70
N GLY A 228 -6.23 -20.71 9.99
CA GLY A 228 -5.43 -20.16 11.08
C GLY A 228 -5.73 -18.70 11.44
N ALA A 229 -6.73 -18.08 10.81
CA ALA A 229 -7.17 -16.74 11.16
C ALA A 229 -7.69 -16.72 12.62
N PRO A 230 -7.32 -15.72 13.43
CA PRO A 230 -7.86 -15.59 14.78
C PRO A 230 -9.38 -15.48 14.79
N ASP A 231 -10.03 -16.26 15.66
CA ASP A 231 -11.46 -16.13 15.95
C ASP A 231 -11.66 -15.05 17.00
N CYS A 232 -12.13 -13.88 16.56
CA CYS A 232 -12.34 -12.70 17.40
C CYS A 232 -13.81 -12.47 17.77
N ASP A 233 -14.70 -13.44 17.50
CA ASP A 233 -16.10 -13.40 17.91
C ASP A 233 -16.29 -13.80 19.40
N GLY A 234 -15.21 -14.21 20.07
CA GLY A 234 -15.15 -14.43 21.51
C GLY A 234 -15.00 -13.10 22.26
N ALA A 235 -15.89 -12.86 23.23
CA ALA A 235 -15.82 -11.73 24.14
C ALA A 235 -14.38 -11.51 24.64
N LEU A 236 -13.89 -10.26 24.53
CA LEU A 236 -12.69 -9.80 25.21
C LEU A 236 -12.71 -10.37 26.63
N PRO A 237 -11.66 -11.07 27.09
CA PRO A 237 -11.59 -11.44 28.50
C PRO A 237 -11.74 -10.15 29.29
N ASP A 238 -12.73 -10.11 30.19
CA ASP A 238 -12.88 -9.05 31.19
C ASP A 238 -11.49 -8.81 31.78
N ASP A 239 -10.90 -7.66 31.49
CA ASP A 239 -9.70 -7.19 32.17
C ASP A 239 -10.06 -7.19 33.65
N GLY A 240 -9.59 -8.21 34.37
CA GLY A 240 -9.98 -8.52 35.73
C GLY A 240 -9.85 -7.30 36.62
N ALA A 241 -10.94 -6.55 36.74
CA ALA A 241 -11.11 -5.55 37.75
C ALA A 241 -11.05 -6.30 39.08
N PRO A 242 -10.14 -5.93 40.00
CA PRO A 242 -10.09 -6.60 41.29
C PRO A 242 -11.45 -6.44 41.97
N ASP A 243 -12.04 -7.57 42.35
CA ASP A 243 -13.25 -7.64 43.15
C ASP A 243 -13.07 -6.79 44.42
N ALA A 244 -13.60 -5.58 44.38
CA ALA A 244 -13.72 -4.69 45.51
C ALA A 244 -15.00 -5.01 46.28
N SER A 245 -15.12 -6.23 46.81
CA SER A 245 -16.21 -6.58 47.72
C SER A 245 -15.82 -7.58 48.81
N ALA A 246 -14.92 -7.17 49.70
CA ALA A 246 -14.86 -7.75 51.05
C ALA A 246 -14.38 -6.72 52.10
N GLY A 247 -15.13 -5.63 52.24
CA GLY A 247 -15.08 -4.79 53.44
C GLY A 247 -16.06 -5.32 54.48
N THR A 248 -15.60 -6.08 55.47
CA THR A 248 -16.32 -6.24 56.74
C THR A 248 -15.45 -5.69 57.87
N ALA A 249 -15.92 -4.59 58.46
CA ALA A 249 -15.37 -3.96 59.64
C ALA A 249 -16.36 -4.08 60.80
N GLY A 250 -15.84 -4.48 61.97
CA GLY A 250 -16.38 -4.22 63.31
C GLY A 250 -17.51 -5.15 63.78
N GLY A 251 -17.56 -5.66 65.01
CA GLY A 251 -16.76 -5.46 66.21
C GLY A 251 -17.57 -5.91 67.45
N GLY A 252 -16.89 -6.24 68.56
CA GLY A 252 -17.44 -6.11 69.92
C GLY A 252 -17.96 -7.37 70.66
N VAL A 253 -17.04 -8.00 71.40
CA VAL A 253 -17.03 -8.41 72.85
C VAL A 253 -18.28 -7.97 73.67
N PRO A 254 -18.78 -8.73 74.67
CA PRO A 254 -18.03 -9.52 75.67
C PRO A 254 -18.24 -11.02 75.74
#